data_AF-A0A9X2Y0H1-F1
#
_entry.id   AF-A0A9X2Y0H1-F1
#
_cell.length_a   1.000
_cell.length_b   1.000
_cell.length_c   1.000
_cell.angle_alpha   90.00
_cell.angle_beta   90.00
_cell.angle_gamma   90.00
#
_symmetry.space_group_name_H-M   'P 1'
#
loop_
_entity.id
_entity.type
_entity.pdbx_description
1 polymer ?
#
loop_
_entity_poly.entity_id
_entity_poly.type
_entity_poly.pdbx_seq_one_letter_code
_entity_poly.pdbx_strand_id
1 'polypeptide(L)' 'MTTASRYRVFNDTQWELISGLLPSNEGRRGRPFGDDRRVIEGIVYRYRTGIPWRDLPRSEFGPW' A
#
# COMPACT_ATOMS: atom_id res chain seq x y z
N MET A 1 -2.44 -11.65 17.66
CA MET A 1 -1.50 -10.66 18.22
C MET A 1 -0.81 -9.98 17.04
N THR A 2 -1.10 -8.70 16.80
CA THR A 2 -0.53 -7.96 15.66
C THR A 2 0.79 -7.33 16.12
N THR A 3 1.92 -7.77 15.58
CA THR A 3 3.19 -7.04 15.76
C THR A 3 3.05 -5.67 15.11
N ALA A 4 3.23 -4.59 15.88
CA ALA A 4 3.20 -3.24 15.36
C ALA A 4 4.40 -3.03 14.43
N SER A 5 4.15 -2.90 13.12
CA SER A 5 5.14 -2.51 12.14
C SER A 5 4.92 -1.05 11.75
N ARG A 6 6.00 -0.28 11.58
CA ARG A 6 5.91 1.08 11.03
C ARG A 6 5.49 1.09 9.55
N TYR A 7 5.63 -0.03 8.85
CA TYR A 7 5.34 -0.18 7.42
C TYR A 7 4.03 -0.91 7.11
N ARG A 8 3.43 -1.57 8.12
CA ARG A 8 2.17 -2.31 7.98
C ARG A 8 1.22 -1.85 9.06
N VAL A 9 0.43 -0.83 8.73
CA VAL A 9 -0.44 -0.13 9.66
C VAL A 9 -1.84 -0.73 9.72
N PHE A 10 -2.27 -1.42 8.67
CA PHE A 10 -3.56 -2.10 8.64
C PHE A 10 -3.41 -3.55 9.06
N ASN A 11 -4.23 -3.96 10.03
CA ASN A 11 -4.46 -5.38 10.27
C ASN A 11 -5.29 -5.98 9.12
N ASP A 12 -5.42 -7.30 9.09
CA ASP A 12 -6.05 -7.98 7.95
C ASP A 12 -7.55 -7.68 7.83
N THR A 13 -8.27 -7.54 8.94
CA THR A 13 -9.69 -7.13 8.92
C THR A 13 -9.89 -5.70 8.39
N GLN A 14 -9.02 -4.77 8.78
CA GLN A 14 -9.04 -3.40 8.23
C GLN A 14 -8.69 -3.41 6.73
N TRP A 15 -7.72 -4.25 6.35
CA TRP A 15 -7.31 -4.37 4.97
C TRP A 15 -8.43 -4.94 4.09
N GLU A 16 -9.17 -5.95 4.55
CA GLU A 16 -10.31 -6.51 3.83
C GLU A 16 -11.34 -5.44 3.47
N LEU A 17 -11.69 -4.57 4.43
CA LEU A 17 -12.60 -3.45 4.21
C LEU A 17 -12.09 -2.46 3.15
N ILE A 18 -10.79 -2.15 3.18
CA ILE A 18 -10.16 -1.21 2.22
C ILE A 18 -10.09 -1.84 0.83
N SER A 19 -9.63 -3.09 0.74
CA SER A 19 -9.41 -3.79 -0.54
C SER A 19 -10.69 -3.92 -1.36
N GLY A 20 -11.85 -4.09 -0.71
CA GLY A 20 -13.15 -4.15 -1.38
C GLY A 20 -13.58 -2.83 -2.04
N LEU A 21 -12.92 -1.72 -1.73
CA LEU A 21 -13.20 -0.39 -2.29
C LEU A 21 -12.25 -0.01 -3.43
N LEU A 22 -11.20 -0.80 -3.65
CA LEU A 22 -10.20 -0.50 -4.67
C LEU A 22 -10.67 -0.94 -6.06
N PRO A 23 -10.27 -0.23 -7.12
CA PRO A 23 -10.58 -0.62 -8.49
C PRO A 23 -9.92 -1.96 -8.82
N SER A 24 -10.62 -2.83 -9.55
CA SER A 24 -10.07 -4.09 -10.03
C SER A 24 -9.29 -3.91 -11.34
N ASN A 25 -8.46 -4.89 -11.68
CA ASN A 25 -7.83 -5.00 -13.00
C ASN A 25 -8.78 -5.56 -14.08
N GLU A 26 -10.03 -5.89 -13.74
CA GLU A 26 -10.98 -6.50 -14.67
C GLU A 26 -11.32 -5.54 -15.81
N GLY A 27 -11.26 -6.03 -17.06
CA GLY A 27 -11.55 -5.24 -18.25
C GLY A 27 -10.55 -4.13 -18.58
N ARG A 28 -9.46 -3.99 -17.81
CA ARG A 28 -8.52 -2.89 -17.99
C ARG A 28 -7.53 -3.15 -19.12
N ARG A 29 -7.30 -2.13 -19.95
CA ARG A 29 -6.23 -2.12 -20.96
C ARG A 29 -4.97 -1.47 -20.39
N GLY A 30 -3.81 -2.10 -20.60
CA GLY A 30 -2.50 -1.60 -20.16
C GLY A 30 -1.84 -2.47 -19.08
N ARG A 31 -0.82 -1.94 -18.41
CA ARG A 31 -0.13 -2.64 -17.31
C ARG A 31 -1.11 -2.79 -16.14
N PRO A 32 -1.30 -4.01 -15.59
CA PRO A 32 -2.15 -4.20 -14.41
C PRO A 32 -1.59 -3.44 -13.21
N PHE A 33 -2.46 -3.08 -12.28
CA PHE A 33 -2.06 -2.63 -10.95
C PHE A 33 -1.12 -3.64 -10.29
N GLY A 34 -0.18 -3.15 -9.48
CA GLY A 34 0.71 -3.98 -8.68
C GLY A 34 0.02 -4.48 -7.41
N ASP A 35 0.80 -4.73 -6.37
CA ASP A 35 0.26 -5.02 -5.04
C ASP A 35 -0.36 -3.76 -4.43
N ASP A 36 -1.69 -3.75 -4.39
CA ASP A 36 -2.48 -2.64 -3.85
C ASP A 36 -2.20 -2.37 -2.37
N ARG A 37 -1.98 -3.43 -1.56
CA ARG A 37 -1.66 -3.27 -0.13
C ARG A 37 -0.35 -2.54 0.04
N ARG A 38 0.66 -2.93 -0.72
CA ARG A 38 1.96 -2.26 -0.70
C ARG A 38 1.85 -0.79 -1.08
N VAL A 39 1.05 -0.45 -2.10
CA VAL A 39 0.86 0.94 -2.53
C VAL A 39 0.16 1.77 -1.46
N ILE A 40 -0.95 1.27 -0.90
CA ILE A 40 -1.73 1.97 0.11
C ILE A 40 -0.94 2.15 1.42
N GLU A 41 -0.24 1.11 1.89
CA GLU A 41 0.65 1.21 3.05
C GLU A 41 1.78 2.23 2.81
N GLY A 42 2.33 2.29 1.59
CA GLY A 42 3.31 3.31 1.19
C GLY A 42 2.76 4.73 1.20
N ILE A 43 1.52 4.92 0.74
CA ILE A 43 0.82 6.21 0.82
C ILE A 43 0.66 6.64 2.28
N VAL A 44 0.20 5.74 3.16
CA VAL A 44 0.03 6.04 4.58
C VAL A 44 1.36 6.36 5.24
N TYR A 45 2.41 5.58 4.97
CA TYR A 45 3.75 5.84 5.49
C TYR A 45 4.26 7.23 5.06
N ARG A 46 4.07 7.58 3.78
CA ARG A 46 4.43 8.90 3.26
C ARG A 46 3.71 10.02 4.02
N TYR A 47 2.40 9.92 4.23
CA TYR A 47 1.65 10.95 4.96
C TYR A 47 2.07 11.06 6.43
N ARG A 48 2.39 9.95 7.10
CA ARG A 48 2.86 9.96 8.49
C ARG A 48 4.26 10.56 8.66
N THR A 49 5.12 10.45 7.65
CA THR A 49 6.53 10.86 7.74
C THR A 49 6.84 12.17 7.01
N GLY A 50 5.96 12.62 6.12
CA GLY A 50 6.12 13.87 5.37
C GLY A 50 7.18 13.82 4.26
N ILE A 51 7.70 12.64 3.91
CA ILE A 51 8.79 12.50 2.95
C ILE A 51 8.29 12.54 1.48
N PRO A 52 9.14 12.89 0.50
CA PRO A 52 8.79 12.73 -0.90
C PRO A 52 8.71 11.24 -1.28
N TRP A 53 7.94 10.93 -2.33
CA TRP A 53 7.77 9.55 -2.81
C TRP A 53 9.09 8.86 -3.17
N ARG A 54 10.08 9.63 -3.64
CA ARG A 54 11.42 9.14 -4.01
C ARG A 54 12.24 8.63 -2.84
N ASP A 55 11.89 9.03 -1.62
CA ASP A 55 12.63 8.71 -0.39
C ASP A 55 11.94 7.62 0.43
N LEU A 56 10.89 7.00 -0.10
CA LEU A 56 10.28 5.84 0.53
C LEU A 56 11.32 4.71 0.74
N PRO A 57 11.13 3.81 1.70
CA PRO A 57 11.94 2.60 1.80
C PRO A 57 11.66 1.63 0.64
N ARG A 58 12.63 1.47 -0.29
CA ARG A 58 12.50 0.55 -1.44
C ARG A 58 12.30 -0.92 -1.05
N SER A 59 12.89 -1.34 0.08
CA SER A 59 12.77 -2.71 0.58
C SER A 59 11.32 -3.09 0.89
N GLU A 60 10.51 -2.13 1.33
CA GLU A 60 9.13 -2.36 1.76
C GLU A 60 8.13 -2.02 0.65
N PHE A 61 8.30 -0.86 0.01
CA PHE A 61 7.30 -0.33 -0.94
C PHE A 61 7.63 -0.61 -2.40
N GLY A 62 8.77 -1.27 -2.65
CA GLY A 62 9.22 -1.67 -3.98
C GLY A 62 9.79 -0.52 -4.82
N PRO A 63 10.14 -0.80 -6.08
CA PRO A 63 10.51 0.25 -7.02
C PRO A 63 9.23 0.97 -7.46
N TRP A 64 9.12 2.24 -7.07
CA TRP A 64 8.12 3.17 -7.60
C TRP A 64 8.55 3.82 -8.91
#